data_AF-A0AAJ6ZYE8-F1
#
_entry.id   AF-A0AAJ6ZYE8-F1
#
_cell.length_a   1.000
_cell.length_b   1.000
_cell.length_c   1.000
_cell.angle_alpha   90.00
_cell.angle_beta   90.00
_cell.angle_gamma   90.00
#
_symmetry.space_group_name_H-M   'P 1'
#
loop_
_entity.id
_entity.type
_entity.pdbx_description
1 polymer ?
#
loop_
_entity_poly.entity_id
_entity_poly.type
_entity_poly.pdbx_seq_one_letter_code
_entity_poly.pdbx_strand_id
1 'polypeptide(L)'
;MQRANSSASESSFWTTIELLADRGRRRSTGDYDDVTIDLQPRTTSALSFLHPHVRARLEKHMGSNLVRLTDKTYMTDLEERIRSVNEENLNKRISMRVLDEMERLKRLILVGKTPLKECPPELHNHPVFVFWRMVNKEVAKASKKRADAYYRKLKSSHKADQTIGEESEEEESDDESSKLTAEQLLAKCQADLEERKLADIEQGVRFTDEQFAILKYETNDVKALKNLTTVEELYALADKIIGTKRI
;
A
#
# COMPACT_ATOMS: atom_id res chain seq x y z
N MET A 1 -47.89 -7.51 -11.00
CA MET A 1 -47.60 -7.26 -9.57
C MET A 1 -46.41 -6.31 -9.50
N GLN A 2 -46.68 -5.03 -9.30
CA GLN A 2 -45.67 -3.97 -9.16
C GLN A 2 -45.21 -3.93 -7.70
N ARG A 3 -43.90 -3.85 -7.45
CA ARG A 3 -43.34 -3.49 -6.14
C ARG A 3 -42.80 -2.07 -6.23
N ALA A 4 -43.37 -1.21 -5.39
CA ALA A 4 -43.09 0.22 -5.30
C ALA A 4 -41.75 0.49 -4.61
N ASN A 5 -41.06 1.54 -5.10
CA ASN A 5 -39.93 2.19 -4.47
C ASN A 5 -40.41 2.97 -3.23
N SER A 6 -39.75 2.76 -2.10
CA SER A 6 -39.97 3.55 -0.88
C SER A 6 -38.62 3.98 -0.29
N SER A 7 -38.13 5.16 -0.68
CA SER A 7 -37.11 5.91 0.07
C SER A 7 -37.01 7.35 -0.45
N ALA A 8 -38.07 8.13 -0.27
CA ALA A 8 -38.04 9.57 -0.53
C ALA A 8 -39.04 10.28 0.38
N SER A 9 -38.66 10.56 1.63
CA SER A 9 -39.21 11.68 2.43
C SER A 9 -38.67 11.62 3.87
N GLU A 10 -37.49 12.16 4.12
CA GLU A 10 -37.10 12.51 5.51
C GLU A 10 -36.14 13.70 5.61
N SER A 11 -35.89 14.43 4.51
CA SER A 11 -34.93 15.54 4.47
C SER A 11 -35.55 16.93 4.28
N SER A 12 -36.84 17.12 4.53
CA SER A 12 -37.55 18.38 4.22
C SER A 12 -38.28 19.04 5.40
N PHE A 13 -37.99 18.64 6.65
CA PHE A 13 -38.78 19.09 7.80
C PHE A 13 -38.20 20.33 8.53
N TRP A 14 -36.96 20.75 8.26
CA TRP A 14 -36.33 21.85 9.00
C TRP A 14 -36.16 23.16 8.21
N THR A 15 -36.70 23.28 6.99
CA THR A 15 -36.47 24.46 6.14
C THR A 15 -37.67 25.40 5.99
N THR A 16 -38.75 25.23 6.76
CA THR A 16 -40.00 26.01 6.55
C THR A 16 -40.53 26.73 7.79
N ILE A 17 -39.89 26.60 8.96
CA ILE A 17 -40.31 27.30 10.18
C ILE A 17 -39.33 28.43 10.49
N GLU A 18 -39.25 29.45 9.62
CA GLU A 18 -38.73 30.78 10.00
C GLU A 18 -39.07 31.90 9.01
N LEU A 19 -40.07 31.71 8.14
CA LEU A 19 -40.42 32.64 7.07
C LEU A 19 -41.77 33.34 7.26
N LEU A 20 -42.26 33.46 8.50
CA LEU A 20 -43.59 34.02 8.78
C LEU A 20 -43.68 34.93 10.02
N ALA A 21 -42.62 35.65 10.35
CA ALA A 21 -42.69 36.80 11.26
C ALA A 21 -42.04 38.02 10.59
N ASP A 22 -42.71 39.17 10.67
CA ASP A 22 -42.28 40.51 10.22
C ASP A 22 -42.52 40.95 8.77
N ARG A 23 -43.69 40.58 8.21
CA ARG A 23 -44.35 41.40 7.19
C ARG A 23 -45.39 42.32 7.86
N GLY A 24 -44.96 43.48 8.36
CA GLY A 24 -45.88 44.44 8.97
C GLY A 24 -45.33 45.85 9.19
N ARG A 25 -45.83 46.81 8.38
CA ARG A 25 -45.92 48.27 8.60
C ARG A 25 -44.64 49.14 8.69
N ARG A 26 -44.50 50.03 7.69
CA ARG A 26 -44.62 51.53 7.80
C ARG A 26 -44.42 52.12 6.39
N ARG A 27 -45.50 52.51 5.69
CA ARG A 27 -46.02 53.89 5.53
C ARG A 27 -44.97 54.92 5.10
N SER A 28 -45.07 55.27 3.81
CA SER A 28 -44.68 56.55 3.22
C SER A 28 -45.56 57.68 3.76
N THR A 29 -44.96 58.81 4.14
CA THR A 29 -45.54 60.17 4.11
C THR A 29 -44.43 61.21 4.28
N GLY A 30 -44.34 62.14 3.32
CA GLY A 30 -44.18 63.59 3.59
C GLY A 30 -42.77 64.17 3.68
N ASP A 31 -42.44 65.00 2.69
CA ASP A 31 -41.49 66.11 2.77
C ASP A 31 -41.71 66.99 4.01
N TYR A 32 -40.63 67.59 4.54
CA TYR A 32 -40.45 69.03 4.80
C TYR A 32 -39.05 69.25 5.38
N ASP A 33 -38.29 70.16 4.76
CA ASP A 33 -37.06 70.73 5.29
C ASP A 33 -37.33 71.46 6.62
N ASP A 34 -36.54 71.19 7.66
CA ASP A 34 -36.25 72.20 8.68
C ASP A 34 -34.85 71.98 9.27
N VAL A 35 -34.06 73.04 9.22
CA VAL A 35 -32.67 73.12 9.66
C VAL A 35 -32.68 73.43 11.15
N THR A 36 -32.43 72.42 11.98
CA THR A 36 -32.06 72.62 13.39
C THR A 36 -30.59 72.24 13.57
N ILE A 37 -29.75 73.29 13.66
CA ILE A 37 -28.36 73.17 14.10
C ILE A 37 -28.40 72.84 15.60
N ASP A 38 -28.27 71.56 15.93
CA ASP A 38 -28.05 71.11 17.30
C ASP A 38 -26.58 70.70 17.45
N LEU A 39 -25.83 71.48 18.24
CA LEU A 39 -24.45 71.19 18.59
C LEU A 39 -24.43 69.93 19.47
N GLN A 40 -24.22 68.76 18.84
CA GLN A 40 -23.99 67.51 19.55
C GLN A 40 -22.48 67.25 19.76
N PRO A 41 -22.07 66.77 20.95
CA PRO A 41 -20.68 66.61 21.34
C PRO A 41 -20.00 65.51 20.52
N ARG A 42 -18.72 65.73 20.19
CA ARG A 42 -17.78 64.82 19.51
C ARG A 42 -18.33 63.43 19.22
N THR A 43 -18.70 63.24 17.96
CA THR A 43 -18.99 61.96 17.31
C THR A 43 -18.15 60.83 17.90
N THR A 44 -18.79 59.89 18.59
CA THR A 44 -18.21 58.57 18.81
C THR A 44 -18.10 57.94 17.42
N SER A 45 -16.88 57.83 16.90
CA SER A 45 -16.59 57.35 15.55
C SER A 45 -16.79 55.83 15.46
N ALA A 46 -18.05 55.42 15.45
CA ALA A 46 -18.47 54.07 15.11
C ALA A 46 -18.62 53.99 13.58
N LEU A 47 -17.67 53.33 12.93
CA LEU A 47 -17.72 53.12 11.48
C LEU A 47 -18.21 51.69 11.18
N SER A 48 -18.99 51.58 10.11
CA SER A 48 -19.41 50.29 9.54
C SER A 48 -18.56 49.97 8.31
N PHE A 49 -18.24 48.68 8.09
CA PHE A 49 -17.48 48.26 6.91
C PHE A 49 -18.40 48.06 5.72
N LEU A 50 -18.03 48.64 4.57
CA LEU A 50 -18.76 48.46 3.31
C LEU A 50 -18.59 47.05 2.72
N HIS A 51 -17.54 46.31 3.09
CA HIS A 51 -17.25 45.00 2.52
C HIS A 51 -17.99 43.87 3.26
N PRO A 52 -18.85 43.07 2.58
CA PRO A 52 -19.67 42.04 3.22
C PRO A 52 -18.89 40.97 3.98
N HIS A 53 -17.72 40.53 3.46
CA HIS A 53 -16.91 39.53 4.14
C HIS A 53 -16.27 40.05 5.42
N VAL A 54 -15.86 41.32 5.44
CA VAL A 54 -15.29 41.95 6.65
C VAL A 54 -16.40 42.16 7.69
N ARG A 55 -17.57 42.59 7.24
CA ARG A 55 -18.77 42.71 8.07
C ARG A 55 -19.15 41.37 8.74
N ALA A 56 -19.32 40.31 7.95
CA ALA A 56 -19.64 38.97 8.48
C ALA A 56 -18.56 38.44 9.43
N ARG A 57 -17.29 38.75 9.17
CA ARG A 57 -16.17 38.34 10.02
C ARG A 57 -16.13 39.11 11.34
N LEU A 58 -16.43 40.41 11.32
CA LEU A 58 -16.59 41.24 12.51
C LEU A 58 -17.79 40.80 13.34
N GLU A 59 -18.93 40.52 12.71
CA GLU A 59 -20.10 39.96 13.38
C GLU A 59 -19.77 38.62 14.03
N LYS A 60 -19.02 37.75 13.35
CA LYS A 60 -18.57 36.47 13.89
C LYS A 60 -17.59 36.61 15.07
N HIS A 61 -16.69 37.59 15.05
CA HIS A 61 -15.67 37.75 16.08
C HIS A 61 -16.15 38.60 17.27
N MET A 62 -16.89 39.67 17.04
CA MET A 62 -17.29 40.63 18.07
C MET A 62 -18.79 40.68 18.33
N GLY A 63 -19.62 40.01 17.52
CA GLY A 63 -21.08 40.07 17.63
C GLY A 63 -21.68 41.39 17.12
N SER A 64 -20.85 42.32 16.61
CA SER A 64 -21.27 43.63 16.14
C SER A 64 -20.64 43.99 14.80
N ASN A 65 -21.41 44.68 13.97
CA ASN A 65 -20.98 45.20 12.66
C ASN A 65 -20.32 46.59 12.73
N LEU A 66 -20.31 47.19 13.92
CA LEU A 66 -19.76 48.50 14.21
C LEU A 66 -18.42 48.34 14.92
N VAL A 67 -17.41 49.08 14.47
CA VAL A 67 -16.09 49.12 15.10
C VAL A 67 -15.89 50.46 15.79
N ARG A 68 -15.52 50.41 17.08
CA ARG A 68 -15.18 51.59 17.89
C ARG A 68 -13.68 51.84 17.82
N LEU A 69 -13.27 52.72 16.91
CA LEU A 69 -11.84 53.00 16.67
C LEU A 69 -11.18 53.81 17.80
N THR A 70 -11.96 54.59 18.54
CA THR A 70 -11.45 55.45 19.62
C THR A 70 -11.26 54.71 20.94
N ASP A 71 -11.77 53.50 21.06
CA ASP A 71 -11.65 52.72 22.29
C ASP A 71 -10.51 51.69 22.18
N LYS A 72 -9.46 51.92 22.96
CA LYS A 72 -8.29 51.04 23.02
C LYS A 72 -8.66 49.62 23.43
N THR A 73 -9.58 49.45 24.37
CA THR A 73 -9.98 48.13 24.88
C THR A 73 -10.67 47.31 23.80
N TYR A 74 -11.59 47.94 23.06
CA TYR A 74 -12.27 47.29 21.95
C TYR A 74 -11.29 46.86 20.85
N MET A 75 -10.33 47.74 20.51
CA MET A 75 -9.34 47.44 19.49
C MET A 75 -8.37 46.31 19.91
N THR A 76 -7.93 46.27 21.17
CA THR A 76 -7.09 45.17 21.68
C THR A 76 -7.84 43.84 21.69
N ASP A 77 -9.09 43.83 22.13
CA ASP A 77 -9.90 42.60 22.18
C ASP A 77 -10.20 42.06 20.78
N LEU A 78 -10.47 42.96 19.83
CA LEU A 78 -10.67 42.61 18.42
C LEU A 78 -9.40 42.00 17.82
N GLU A 79 -8.24 42.60 18.06
CA GLU A 79 -6.95 42.06 17.60
C GLU A 79 -6.65 40.69 18.20
N GLU A 80 -6.87 40.53 19.50
CA GLU A 80 -6.65 39.26 20.21
C GLU A 80 -7.57 38.16 19.67
N ARG A 81 -8.86 38.47 19.47
CA ARG A 81 -9.82 37.50 18.95
C ARG A 81 -9.56 37.14 17.49
N ILE A 82 -9.12 38.08 16.65
CA ILE A 82 -8.68 37.76 15.28
C ILE A 82 -7.46 36.82 15.31
N ARG A 83 -6.49 37.08 16.19
CA ARG A 83 -5.31 36.21 16.36
C ARG A 83 -5.71 34.80 16.82
N SER A 84 -6.51 34.70 17.88
CA SER A 84 -7.01 33.44 18.42
C SER A 84 -7.74 32.61 17.37
N VAL A 85 -8.67 33.20 16.59
CA VAL A 85 -9.41 32.42 15.58
C VAL A 85 -8.52 31.98 14.42
N ASN A 86 -7.54 32.80 14.03
CA ASN A 86 -6.57 32.38 13.01
C ASN A 86 -5.71 31.21 13.51
N GLU A 87 -5.26 31.25 14.76
CA GLU A 87 -4.50 30.18 15.40
C GLU A 87 -5.34 28.91 15.55
N GLU A 88 -6.59 29.02 16.01
CA GLU A 88 -7.52 27.89 16.09
C GLU A 88 -7.77 27.26 14.73
N ASN A 89 -7.97 28.05 13.67
CA ASN A 89 -8.18 27.52 12.32
C ASN A 89 -6.91 26.82 11.80
N LEU A 90 -5.72 27.35 12.11
CA LEU A 90 -4.46 26.72 11.79
C LEU A 90 -4.30 25.39 12.54
N ASN A 91 -4.55 25.39 13.84
CA ASN A 91 -4.49 24.20 14.69
C ASN A 91 -5.49 23.13 14.24
N LYS A 92 -6.73 23.51 13.91
CA LYS A 92 -7.74 22.59 13.33
C LYS A 92 -7.23 21.94 12.05
N ARG A 93 -6.59 22.71 11.15
CA ARG A 93 -6.01 22.17 9.91
C ARG A 93 -4.84 21.24 10.19
N ILE A 94 -4.00 21.55 11.16
CA ILE A 94 -2.88 20.69 11.57
C ILE A 94 -3.43 19.38 12.15
N SER A 95 -4.36 19.45 13.12
CA SER A 95 -4.96 18.27 13.73
C SER A 95 -5.68 17.39 12.70
N MET A 96 -6.43 17.98 11.76
CA MET A 96 -7.06 17.23 10.68
C MET A 96 -6.04 16.49 9.82
N ARG A 97 -4.94 17.15 9.43
CA ARG A 97 -3.85 16.50 8.69
C ARG A 97 -3.18 15.39 9.48
N VAL A 98 -2.97 15.57 10.78
CA VAL A 98 -2.40 14.53 11.65
C VAL A 98 -3.33 13.32 11.72
N LEU A 99 -4.63 13.53 11.85
CA LEU A 99 -5.62 12.45 11.86
C LEU A 99 -5.67 11.70 10.52
N ASP A 100 -5.67 12.43 9.39
CA ASP A 100 -5.62 11.84 8.05
C ASP A 100 -4.36 10.99 7.87
N GLU A 101 -3.20 11.49 8.30
CA GLU A 101 -1.94 10.76 8.21
C GLU A 101 -1.91 9.54 9.12
N MET A 102 -2.47 9.64 10.33
CA MET A 102 -2.66 8.49 11.24
C MET A 102 -3.56 7.44 10.60
N GLU A 103 -4.66 7.83 9.95
CA GLU A 103 -5.55 6.90 9.28
C GLU A 103 -4.88 6.25 8.06
N ARG A 104 -4.13 7.03 7.27
CA ARG A 104 -3.33 6.52 6.16
C ARG A 104 -2.34 5.47 6.63
N LEU A 105 -1.60 5.73 7.71
CA LEU A 105 -0.69 4.78 8.33
C LEU A 105 -1.43 3.53 8.81
N LYS A 106 -2.61 3.69 9.44
CA LYS A 106 -3.40 2.53 9.89
C LYS A 106 -3.78 1.61 8.73
N ARG A 107 -4.22 2.20 7.61
CA ARG A 107 -4.54 1.48 6.37
C ARG A 107 -3.32 0.79 5.79
N LEU A 108 -2.16 1.46 5.78
CA LEU A 108 -0.92 0.91 5.22
C LEU A 108 -0.43 -0.32 5.99
N ILE A 109 -0.54 -0.30 7.32
CA ILE A 109 -0.20 -1.43 8.20
C ILE A 109 -1.18 -2.59 7.98
N LEU A 110 -2.49 -2.31 7.90
CA LEU A 110 -3.50 -3.34 7.64
C LEU A 110 -3.29 -4.05 6.30
N VAL A 111 -2.90 -3.29 5.26
CA VAL A 111 -2.57 -3.82 3.93
C VAL A 111 -1.22 -4.56 3.93
N GLY A 112 -0.38 -4.40 4.96
CA GLY A 112 0.89 -5.10 5.11
C GLY A 112 2.05 -4.49 4.30
N LYS A 113 1.92 -3.25 3.83
CA LYS A 113 2.97 -2.55 3.05
C LYS A 113 4.07 -1.95 3.95
N THR A 114 3.76 -1.66 5.21
CA THR A 114 4.75 -1.26 6.24
C THR A 114 4.90 -2.38 7.27
N PRO A 115 6.12 -2.87 7.54
CA PRO A 115 6.35 -3.91 8.52
C PRO A 115 6.09 -3.40 9.94
N LEU A 116 5.48 -4.24 10.78
CA LEU A 116 5.08 -3.95 12.17
C LEU A 116 6.21 -3.45 13.11
N LYS A 117 7.47 -3.51 12.69
CA LYS A 117 8.65 -3.11 13.49
C LYS A 117 8.81 -1.59 13.61
N GLU A 118 8.20 -0.82 12.72
CA GLU A 118 8.24 0.66 12.72
C GLU A 118 6.97 1.28 13.32
N CYS A 119 6.08 0.46 13.89
CA CYS A 119 4.82 0.92 14.44
C CYS A 119 5.05 1.61 15.80
N PRO A 120 4.68 2.89 15.97
CA PRO A 120 4.82 3.59 17.25
C PRO A 120 4.09 2.86 18.38
N PRO A 121 4.60 2.89 19.63
CA PRO A 121 4.04 2.13 20.76
C PRO A 121 2.57 2.45 21.06
N GLU A 122 2.13 3.67 20.74
CA GLU A 122 0.73 4.12 20.91
C GLU A 122 -0.25 3.39 19.97
N LEU A 123 0.21 2.99 18.78
CA LEU A 123 -0.61 2.29 17.80
C LEU A 123 -0.60 0.77 18.02
N HIS A 124 0.36 0.25 18.79
CA HIS A 124 0.50 -1.19 19.05
C HIS A 124 -0.73 -1.82 19.74
N ASN A 125 -1.34 -1.06 20.64
CA ASN A 125 -2.47 -1.51 21.47
C ASN A 125 -3.84 -1.19 20.84
N HIS A 126 -3.88 -0.59 19.66
CA HIS A 126 -5.13 -0.28 19.01
C HIS A 126 -5.89 -1.59 18.70
N PRO A 127 -7.20 -1.68 19.03
CA PRO A 127 -7.96 -2.93 18.98
C PRO A 127 -7.94 -3.59 17.60
N VAL A 128 -7.97 -2.78 16.54
CA VAL A 128 -7.87 -3.24 15.14
C VAL A 128 -6.56 -3.97 14.86
N PHE A 129 -5.41 -3.51 15.38
CA PHE A 129 -4.13 -4.18 15.18
C PHE A 129 -3.95 -5.42 16.04
N VAL A 130 -4.52 -5.41 17.25
CA VAL A 130 -4.57 -6.60 18.10
C VAL A 130 -5.35 -7.71 17.40
N PHE A 131 -6.55 -7.41 16.90
CA PHE A 131 -7.38 -8.36 16.17
C PHE A 131 -6.71 -8.85 14.88
N TRP A 132 -6.20 -7.94 14.05
CA TRP A 132 -5.49 -8.28 12.81
C TRP A 132 -4.30 -9.21 13.07
N ARG A 133 -3.50 -8.94 14.11
CA ARG A 133 -2.36 -9.77 14.50
C ARG A 133 -2.80 -11.15 14.99
N MET A 134 -3.88 -11.23 15.76
CA MET A 134 -4.44 -12.52 16.21
C MET A 134 -4.91 -13.36 15.02
N VAL A 135 -5.66 -12.76 14.09
CA VAL A 135 -6.13 -13.44 12.89
C VAL A 135 -4.96 -13.88 12.01
N ASN A 136 -4.00 -12.99 11.72
CA ASN A 136 -2.84 -13.33 10.91
C ASN A 136 -1.97 -14.42 11.55
N LYS A 137 -1.83 -14.42 12.88
CA LYS A 137 -1.15 -15.50 13.60
C LYS A 137 -1.85 -16.83 13.41
N GLU A 138 -3.18 -16.85 13.45
CA GLU A 138 -3.95 -18.09 13.29
C GLU A 138 -3.96 -18.58 11.84
N VAL A 139 -4.06 -17.67 10.86
CA VAL A 139 -3.90 -17.99 9.43
C VAL A 139 -2.51 -18.56 9.15
N ALA A 140 -1.46 -17.97 9.72
CA ALA A 140 -0.08 -18.47 9.56
C ALA A 140 0.09 -19.87 10.17
N LYS A 141 -0.48 -20.13 11.36
CA LYS A 141 -0.47 -21.48 11.95
C LYS A 141 -1.23 -22.49 11.07
N ALA A 142 -2.41 -22.12 10.57
CA ALA A 142 -3.21 -22.99 9.72
C ALA A 142 -2.50 -23.29 8.39
N SER A 143 -1.89 -22.26 7.79
CA SER A 143 -1.06 -22.39 6.58
C SER A 143 0.12 -23.32 6.82
N LYS A 144 0.86 -23.12 7.92
CA LYS A 144 1.98 -24.00 8.30
C LYS A 144 1.53 -25.44 8.49
N LYS A 145 0.43 -25.69 9.21
CA LYS A 145 -0.13 -27.04 9.38
C LYS A 145 -0.48 -27.68 8.04
N ARG A 146 -1.04 -26.91 7.11
CA ARG A 146 -1.41 -27.39 5.77
C ARG A 146 -0.18 -27.72 4.93
N ALA A 147 0.85 -26.87 4.96
CA ALA A 147 2.14 -27.12 4.32
C ALA A 147 2.82 -28.35 4.92
N ASP A 148 2.90 -28.46 6.24
CA ASP A 148 3.50 -29.61 6.94
C ASP A 148 2.74 -30.91 6.60
N ALA A 149 1.41 -30.88 6.54
CA ALA A 149 0.61 -32.02 6.12
C ALA A 149 0.86 -32.38 4.64
N TYR A 150 1.00 -31.40 3.76
CA TYR A 150 1.37 -31.60 2.36
C TYR A 150 2.75 -32.25 2.23
N TYR A 151 3.77 -31.71 2.90
CA TYR A 151 5.12 -32.27 2.90
C TYR A 151 5.18 -33.69 3.49
N ARG A 152 4.39 -33.96 4.55
CA ARG A 152 4.27 -35.33 5.10
C ARG A 152 3.69 -36.29 4.07
N LYS A 153 2.61 -35.91 3.37
CA LYS A 153 2.02 -36.74 2.31
C LYS A 153 3.00 -36.99 1.17
N LEU A 154 3.73 -35.96 0.73
CA LEU A 154 4.73 -36.08 -0.32
C LEU A 154 5.88 -37.01 0.08
N LYS A 155 6.33 -36.94 1.34
CA LYS A 155 7.35 -37.84 1.88
C LYS A 155 6.84 -39.28 2.01
N SER A 156 5.58 -39.47 2.41
CA SER A 156 4.94 -40.78 2.47
C SER A 156 4.74 -41.39 1.09
N SER A 157 4.34 -40.62 0.08
CA SER A 157 4.22 -41.12 -1.30
C SER A 157 5.58 -41.46 -1.88
N HIS A 158 6.60 -40.64 -1.67
CA HIS A 158 7.96 -40.95 -2.09
C HIS A 158 8.50 -42.23 -1.44
N LYS A 159 8.20 -42.45 -0.15
CA LYS A 159 8.58 -43.70 0.52
C LYS A 159 7.80 -44.90 -0.03
N ALA A 160 6.51 -44.75 -0.34
CA ALA A 160 5.70 -45.82 -0.93
C ALA A 160 6.15 -46.19 -2.35
N ASP A 161 6.57 -45.19 -3.14
CA ASP A 161 7.09 -45.38 -4.50
C ASP A 161 8.49 -46.02 -4.48
N GLN A 162 9.33 -45.66 -3.50
CA GLN A 162 10.59 -46.35 -3.22
C GLN A 162 10.36 -47.80 -2.81
N THR A 163 9.41 -48.08 -1.90
CA THR A 163 9.11 -49.47 -1.49
C THR A 163 8.49 -50.30 -2.61
N ILE A 164 7.74 -49.70 -3.55
CA ILE A 164 7.22 -50.42 -4.73
C ILE A 164 8.31 -50.70 -5.77
N GLY A 165 9.31 -49.81 -5.91
CA GLY A 165 10.50 -50.06 -6.72
C GLY A 165 11.44 -51.10 -6.09
N GLU A 166 11.57 -51.07 -4.76
CA GLU A 166 12.37 -52.02 -3.97
C GLU A 166 11.69 -53.41 -3.92
N GLU A 167 10.37 -53.53 -3.78
CA GLU A 167 9.66 -54.84 -3.82
C GLU A 167 9.79 -55.58 -5.18
N SER A 168 10.20 -54.90 -6.27
CA SER A 168 10.54 -55.56 -7.55
C SER A 168 12.03 -55.93 -7.70
N GLU A 169 12.91 -55.43 -6.83
CA GLU A 169 14.37 -55.65 -6.88
C GLU A 169 14.92 -56.36 -5.60
N GLU A 170 14.11 -56.57 -4.57
CA GLU A 170 14.56 -57.02 -3.23
C GLU A 170 14.60 -58.54 -2.99
N GLU A 171 14.25 -59.42 -3.94
CA GLU A 171 14.32 -60.87 -3.66
C GLU A 171 15.72 -61.52 -3.83
N GLU A 172 16.77 -60.81 -4.27
CA GLU A 172 18.08 -61.46 -4.53
C GLU A 172 19.36 -60.82 -3.94
N SER A 173 19.34 -59.66 -3.25
CA SER A 173 20.63 -58.97 -2.95
C SER A 173 21.01 -58.76 -1.48
N ASP A 174 20.15 -59.03 -0.51
CA ASP A 174 20.40 -58.66 0.90
C ASP A 174 21.46 -59.54 1.62
N ASP A 175 21.78 -60.72 1.09
CA ASP A 175 22.70 -61.66 1.76
C ASP A 175 24.20 -61.42 1.51
N GLU A 176 24.57 -60.60 0.51
CA GLU A 176 25.98 -60.37 0.14
C GLU A 176 26.51 -58.96 0.45
N SER A 177 25.68 -58.05 0.96
CA SER A 177 26.12 -56.70 1.37
C SER A 177 26.85 -56.70 2.74
N SER A 178 26.57 -57.69 3.58
CA SER A 178 27.02 -57.74 4.99
C SER A 178 28.49 -58.17 5.18
N LYS A 179 29.22 -58.52 4.11
CA LYS A 179 30.62 -59.02 4.17
C LYS A 179 31.65 -58.08 3.52
N LEU A 180 31.23 -57.00 2.87
CA LEU A 180 32.13 -56.11 2.11
C LEU A 180 32.77 -55.06 3.02
N THR A 181 34.08 -54.83 2.86
CA THR A 181 34.77 -53.74 3.56
C THR A 181 34.28 -52.39 3.05
N ALA A 182 34.41 -51.33 3.86
CA ALA A 182 33.91 -49.99 3.53
C ALA A 182 34.42 -49.46 2.17
N GLU A 183 35.63 -49.86 1.77
CA GLU A 183 36.22 -49.50 0.48
C GLU A 183 35.55 -50.23 -0.71
N GLN A 184 35.17 -51.50 -0.53
CA GLN A 184 34.45 -52.28 -1.55
C GLN A 184 32.99 -51.83 -1.70
N LEU A 185 32.35 -51.39 -0.62
CA LEU A 185 31.03 -50.77 -0.68
C LEU A 185 31.05 -49.43 -1.42
N LEU A 186 32.07 -48.60 -1.20
CA LEU A 186 32.25 -47.35 -1.94
C LEU A 186 32.50 -47.61 -3.43
N ALA A 187 33.28 -48.64 -3.77
CA ALA A 187 33.54 -49.03 -5.15
C ALA A 187 32.26 -49.54 -5.84
N LYS A 188 31.43 -50.35 -5.17
CA LYS A 188 30.11 -50.77 -5.69
C LYS A 188 29.17 -49.58 -5.89
N CYS A 189 29.03 -48.70 -4.90
CA CYS A 189 28.22 -47.49 -5.04
C CYS A 189 28.68 -46.59 -6.19
N GLN A 190 30.00 -46.50 -6.45
CA GLN A 190 30.52 -45.75 -7.58
C GLN A 190 30.18 -46.43 -8.91
N ALA A 191 30.32 -47.75 -9.00
CA ALA A 191 29.95 -48.52 -10.19
C ALA A 191 28.45 -48.41 -10.51
N ASP A 192 27.58 -48.53 -9.51
CA ASP A 192 26.13 -48.41 -9.68
C ASP A 192 25.74 -46.98 -10.14
N LEU A 193 26.44 -45.96 -9.63
CA LEU A 193 26.25 -44.57 -10.08
C LEU A 193 26.73 -44.35 -11.52
N GLU A 194 27.78 -45.04 -11.95
CA GLU A 194 28.27 -44.96 -13.34
C GLU A 194 27.34 -45.69 -14.30
N GLU A 195 26.83 -46.85 -13.91
CA GLU A 195 25.85 -47.60 -14.69
C GLU A 195 24.55 -46.82 -14.87
N ARG A 196 24.04 -46.20 -13.80
CA ARG A 196 22.88 -45.30 -13.87
C ARG A 196 23.12 -44.11 -14.79
N LYS A 197 24.32 -43.51 -14.75
CA LYS A 197 24.67 -42.41 -15.68
C LYS A 197 24.67 -42.87 -17.12
N LEU A 198 25.18 -44.07 -17.41
CA LEU A 198 25.18 -44.62 -18.77
C LEU A 198 23.75 -44.93 -19.24
N ALA A 199 22.92 -45.52 -18.38
CA ALA A 199 21.51 -45.76 -18.66
C ALA A 199 20.75 -44.44 -18.94
N ASP A 200 20.97 -43.40 -18.14
CA ASP A 200 20.37 -42.07 -18.35
C ASP A 200 20.83 -41.40 -19.66
N ILE A 201 22.07 -41.67 -20.10
CA ILE A 201 22.61 -41.22 -21.38
C ILE A 201 21.94 -41.97 -22.55
N GLU A 202 21.80 -43.29 -22.45
CA GLU A 202 21.13 -44.11 -23.46
C GLU A 202 19.63 -43.80 -23.57
N GLN A 203 18.97 -43.52 -22.45
CA GLN A 203 17.58 -43.06 -22.42
C GLN A 203 17.40 -41.60 -22.89
N GLY A 204 18.49 -40.88 -23.17
CA GLY A 204 18.47 -39.50 -23.67
C GLY A 204 18.05 -38.47 -22.62
N VAL A 205 18.02 -38.84 -21.34
CA VAL A 205 17.69 -37.95 -20.21
C VAL A 205 18.92 -37.13 -19.80
N ARG A 206 20.14 -37.62 -20.10
CA ARG A 206 21.41 -36.96 -19.80
C ARG A 206 22.33 -36.90 -21.02
N PHE A 207 23.04 -35.78 -21.20
CA PHE A 207 24.10 -35.65 -22.21
C PHE A 207 25.41 -36.29 -21.71
N THR A 208 26.28 -36.73 -22.63
CA THR A 208 27.63 -37.15 -22.24
C THR A 208 28.38 -35.98 -21.61
N ASP A 209 29.29 -36.26 -20.68
CA ASP A 209 30.02 -35.19 -19.97
C ASP A 209 30.84 -34.30 -20.94
N GLU A 210 31.29 -34.86 -22.07
CA GLU A 210 31.93 -34.13 -23.16
C GLU A 210 30.96 -33.19 -23.90
N GLN A 211 29.76 -33.68 -24.24
CA GLN A 211 28.70 -32.87 -24.85
C GLN A 211 28.24 -31.76 -23.90
N PHE A 212 28.14 -32.06 -22.61
CA PHE A 212 27.79 -31.09 -21.58
C PHE A 212 28.86 -30.00 -21.42
N ALA A 213 30.14 -30.37 -21.44
CA ALA A 213 31.23 -29.40 -21.40
C ALA A 213 31.20 -28.46 -22.61
N ILE A 214 30.99 -29.00 -23.81
CA ILE A 214 30.83 -28.20 -25.02
C ILE A 214 29.62 -27.26 -24.88
N LEU A 215 28.46 -27.78 -24.45
CA LEU A 215 27.22 -26.99 -24.33
C LEU A 215 27.33 -25.85 -23.31
N LYS A 216 28.06 -26.07 -22.22
CA LYS A 216 28.24 -25.14 -21.09
C LYS A 216 29.24 -24.02 -21.40
N TYR A 217 30.29 -24.32 -22.16
CA TYR A 217 31.36 -23.36 -22.48
C TYR A 217 31.23 -22.73 -23.87
N GLU A 218 30.30 -23.19 -24.72
CA GLU A 218 29.96 -22.51 -25.95
C GLU A 218 29.18 -21.21 -25.69
N THR A 219 29.75 -20.09 -26.11
CA THR A 219 29.05 -18.79 -26.14
C THR A 219 27.96 -18.81 -27.23
N ASN A 220 26.88 -18.07 -27.01
CA ASN A 220 25.77 -17.99 -27.98
C ASN A 220 26.24 -17.54 -29.37
N ASP A 221 27.27 -16.70 -29.44
CA ASP A 221 27.84 -16.24 -30.71
C ASP A 221 28.51 -17.37 -31.49
N VAL A 222 29.18 -18.32 -30.81
CA VAL A 222 29.78 -19.51 -31.43
C VAL A 222 28.70 -20.49 -31.92
N LYS A 223 27.57 -20.59 -31.21
CA LYS A 223 26.41 -21.39 -31.66
C LYS A 223 25.76 -20.77 -32.90
N ALA A 224 25.63 -19.45 -32.94
CA ALA A 224 25.11 -18.73 -34.10
C ALA A 224 26.03 -18.92 -35.32
N LEU A 225 27.35 -18.86 -35.13
CA LEU A 225 28.34 -19.08 -36.19
C LEU A 225 28.20 -20.46 -36.86
N LYS A 226 27.96 -21.53 -36.09
CA LYS A 226 27.79 -22.89 -36.61
C LYS A 226 26.50 -23.08 -37.43
N ASN A 227 25.49 -22.24 -37.21
CA ASN A 227 24.18 -22.34 -37.85
C ASN A 227 24.02 -21.41 -39.07
N LEU A 228 24.96 -20.52 -39.34
CA LEU A 228 24.90 -19.61 -40.49
C LEU A 228 25.31 -20.33 -41.77
N THR A 229 24.50 -20.16 -42.83
CA THR A 229 24.72 -20.75 -44.15
C THR A 229 25.31 -19.77 -45.17
N THR A 230 25.32 -18.47 -44.82
CA THR A 230 25.75 -17.33 -45.63
C THR A 230 27.20 -16.96 -45.30
N VAL A 231 28.05 -16.90 -46.32
CA VAL A 231 29.51 -16.73 -46.14
C VAL A 231 29.85 -15.36 -45.53
N GLU A 232 29.18 -14.29 -45.97
CA GLU A 232 29.45 -12.93 -45.50
C GLU A 232 29.10 -12.74 -44.01
N GLU A 233 27.97 -13.31 -43.56
CA GLU A 233 27.52 -13.22 -42.17
C GLU A 233 28.37 -14.08 -41.24
N LEU A 234 28.88 -15.23 -41.74
CA LEU A 234 29.81 -16.08 -41.03
C LEU A 234 31.10 -15.31 -40.71
N TYR A 235 31.72 -14.69 -41.71
CA TYR A 235 32.95 -13.91 -41.50
C TYR A 235 32.73 -12.71 -40.56
N ALA A 236 31.60 -12.01 -40.69
CA ALA A 236 31.29 -10.88 -39.81
C ALA A 236 31.12 -11.29 -38.34
N LEU A 237 30.46 -12.43 -38.05
CA LEU A 237 30.36 -12.95 -36.69
C LEU A 237 31.68 -13.54 -36.18
N ALA A 238 32.47 -14.20 -37.05
CA ALA A 238 33.79 -14.71 -36.68
C ALA A 238 34.72 -13.57 -36.23
N ASP A 239 34.74 -12.46 -36.97
CA ASP A 239 35.53 -11.27 -36.62
C ASP A 239 35.09 -10.64 -35.30
N LYS A 240 33.79 -10.70 -35.00
CA LYS A 240 33.23 -10.24 -33.72
C LYS A 240 33.62 -11.13 -32.54
N ILE A 241 33.68 -12.45 -32.75
CA ILE A 241 34.02 -13.45 -31.72
C ILE A 241 35.52 -13.45 -31.41
N ILE A 242 36.36 -13.44 -32.45
CA ILE A 242 37.81 -13.48 -32.31
C ILE A 242 38.34 -12.10 -31.88
N GLY A 243 37.58 -11.03 -32.19
CA GLY A 243 38.00 -9.65 -32.04
C GLY A 243 39.08 -9.34 -33.07
N THR A 244 38.98 -8.20 -33.75
CA THR A 244 40.02 -7.79 -34.68
C THR A 244 41.35 -7.60 -33.94
N LYS A 245 42.20 -8.63 -33.90
CA LYS A 245 43.65 -8.43 -33.81
C LYS A 245 44.06 -7.81 -35.14
N ARG A 246 43.88 -6.49 -35.23
CA ARG A 246 44.64 -5.68 -36.19
C ARG A 246 46.11 -5.89 -35.84
N ILE A 247 46.82 -6.60 -36.71
CA ILE A 247 48.22 -6.30 -36.96
C ILE A 247 48.23 -5.17 -37.99
#